data_AF-A0A9D5QMG7-F1
#
_entry.id   AF-A0A9D5QMG7-F1
#
_cell.length_a   1.000
_cell.length_b   1.000
_cell.length_c   1.000
_cell.angle_alpha   90.00
_cell.angle_beta   90.00
_cell.angle_gamma   90.00
#
_symmetry.space_group_name_H-M   'P 1'
#
loop_
_entity.id
_entity.type
_entity.pdbx_description
1 polymer ?
#
loop_
_entity_poly.entity_id
_entity_poly.type
_entity_poly.pdbx_seq_one_letter_code
_entity_poly.pdbx_strand_id
1 'polypeptide(L)'
;MKIFHYLPLTAAALALFSLASCSDDNDEPKHDTVLNLSAITFNSDDIWAGWDKPGNLVIGDFTFSHQWTEWNTSQGFVAAKISDTSFHTPMYEYQFEVITGGGVDGPGTPYLIANWNSSEFSTPQIEDRCCSIVRTDGANFTPESVYVTNAAYPYYSMLQGDAYASQFGLHDNFILNITGVRPDGTTVDLPVYLANCTTENAAEGILNKWMRVDLSQLGTVKGIYFTMSSSDFGVFGMNTPAYFALDKFTVKP
;
A
#
# COMPACT_ATOMS: atom_id res chain seq x y z
N MET A 1 -53.37 -68.43 13.80
CA MET A 1 -53.47 -68.54 15.27
C MET A 1 -52.47 -67.61 15.92
N LYS A 2 -52.91 -66.41 16.30
CA LYS A 2 -52.68 -65.77 17.61
C LYS A 2 -53.26 -64.36 17.56
N ILE A 3 -54.21 -64.17 18.47
CA ILE A 3 -55.00 -62.98 18.81
C ILE A 3 -54.09 -61.95 19.52
N PHE A 4 -54.66 -60.80 19.89
CA PHE A 4 -54.26 -59.81 20.91
C PHE A 4 -53.84 -58.45 20.33
N HIS A 5 -54.32 -57.30 20.80
CA HIS A 5 -55.49 -56.87 21.58
C HIS A 5 -55.44 -55.32 21.49
N TYR A 6 -56.57 -54.64 21.31
CA TYR A 6 -56.65 -53.18 21.38
C TYR A 6 -56.63 -52.72 22.86
N LEU A 7 -55.93 -51.62 23.17
CA LEU A 7 -56.43 -50.53 24.02
C LEU A 7 -55.53 -49.28 23.88
N PRO A 8 -56.06 -48.05 23.93
CA PRO A 8 -55.33 -46.81 23.68
C PRO A 8 -54.81 -46.18 24.99
N LEU A 9 -53.69 -45.47 24.92
CA LEU A 9 -53.24 -44.58 25.99
C LEU A 9 -53.11 -43.14 25.46
N THR A 10 -54.00 -42.29 25.94
CA THR A 10 -53.92 -40.83 25.93
C THR A 10 -52.72 -40.35 26.75
N ALA A 11 -51.96 -39.36 26.27
CA ALA A 11 -51.76 -38.08 26.96
C ALA A 11 -50.65 -37.19 26.34
N ALA A 12 -50.87 -35.88 26.54
CA ALA A 12 -49.93 -34.77 26.55
C ALA A 12 -49.45 -34.20 25.20
N ALA A 13 -50.24 -33.25 24.68
CA ALA A 13 -49.74 -32.20 23.80
C ALA A 13 -48.75 -31.31 24.58
N LEU A 14 -47.46 -31.43 24.26
CA LEU A 14 -46.45 -30.49 24.71
C LEU A 14 -46.44 -29.33 23.70
N ALA A 15 -46.96 -28.18 24.11
CA ALA A 15 -46.83 -26.93 23.37
C ALA A 15 -45.35 -26.55 23.32
N LEU A 16 -44.72 -26.74 22.17
CA LEU A 16 -43.42 -26.15 21.89
C LEU A 16 -43.64 -24.65 21.65
N PHE A 17 -43.28 -23.86 22.65
CA PHE A 17 -43.12 -22.42 22.50
C PHE A 17 -42.11 -22.18 21.38
N SER A 18 -42.57 -21.56 20.30
CA SER A 18 -41.72 -20.91 19.30
C SER A 18 -40.93 -19.83 20.03
N LEU A 19 -39.68 -20.13 20.40
CA LEU A 19 -38.73 -19.09 20.67
C LEU A 19 -38.46 -18.42 19.32
N ALA A 20 -39.06 -17.24 19.15
CA ALA A 20 -38.58 -16.28 18.17
C ALA A 20 -37.10 -16.05 18.49
N SER A 21 -36.23 -16.72 17.73
CA SER A 21 -34.82 -16.34 17.67
C SER A 21 -34.84 -14.96 17.02
N CYS A 22 -34.70 -13.92 17.83
CA CYS A 22 -34.27 -12.64 17.30
C CYS A 22 -33.03 -12.93 16.47
N SER A 23 -33.12 -12.62 15.18
CA SER A 23 -31.97 -12.40 14.33
C SER A 23 -31.17 -11.32 15.05
N ASP A 24 -30.17 -11.72 15.82
CA ASP A 24 -29.08 -10.84 16.15
C ASP A 24 -28.46 -10.57 14.79
N ASP A 25 -28.79 -9.42 14.22
CA ASP A 25 -28.08 -8.84 13.10
C ASP A 25 -26.65 -8.65 13.61
N ASN A 26 -25.86 -9.72 13.50
CA ASN A 26 -24.43 -9.59 13.32
C ASN A 26 -24.32 -8.71 12.08
N ASP A 27 -24.20 -7.41 12.31
CA ASP A 27 -23.43 -6.53 11.45
C ASP A 27 -22.07 -7.23 11.27
N GLU A 28 -22.00 -8.13 10.28
CA GLU A 28 -20.74 -8.49 9.69
C GLU A 28 -20.03 -7.17 9.41
N PRO A 29 -18.79 -6.98 9.90
CA PRO A 29 -18.07 -5.75 9.62
C PRO A 29 -18.07 -5.58 8.10
N LYS A 30 -18.73 -4.51 7.64
CA LYS A 30 -18.78 -4.14 6.22
C LYS A 30 -17.35 -4.22 5.70
N HIS A 31 -17.17 -5.00 4.64
CA HIS A 31 -15.85 -5.32 4.11
C HIS A 31 -14.99 -4.06 3.94
N ASP A 32 -13.75 -4.14 4.42
CA ASP A 32 -12.69 -3.16 4.14
C ASP A 32 -12.67 -2.85 2.64
N THR A 33 -12.61 -1.57 2.26
CA THR A 33 -12.29 -1.26 0.86
C THR A 33 -10.79 -1.47 0.69
N VAL A 34 -10.43 -2.70 0.31
CA VAL A 34 -9.06 -3.11 0.00
C VAL A 34 -8.73 -2.67 -1.43
N LEU A 35 -7.51 -2.19 -1.63
CA LEU A 35 -6.89 -2.05 -2.96
C LEU A 35 -7.06 -3.35 -3.77
N ASN A 36 -7.99 -3.37 -4.74
CA ASN A 36 -8.19 -4.54 -5.60
C ASN A 36 -7.50 -4.34 -6.96
N LEU A 37 -6.28 -4.86 -7.08
CA LEU A 37 -5.48 -4.78 -8.30
C LEU A 37 -5.89 -5.77 -9.40
N SER A 38 -6.87 -6.66 -9.15
CA SER A 38 -7.31 -7.64 -10.16
C SER A 38 -7.98 -7.00 -11.40
N ALA A 39 -8.47 -5.76 -11.26
CA ALA A 39 -9.06 -5.01 -12.37
C ALA A 39 -8.02 -4.29 -13.25
N ILE A 40 -6.75 -4.29 -12.86
CA ILE A 40 -5.68 -3.62 -13.62
C ILE A 40 -5.30 -4.45 -14.84
N THR A 41 -5.26 -3.80 -15.99
CA THR A 41 -4.70 -4.38 -17.21
C THR A 41 -3.20 -4.14 -17.23
N PHE A 42 -2.41 -5.20 -17.31
CA PHE A 42 -0.95 -5.17 -17.43
C PHE A 42 -0.52 -5.34 -18.89
N ASN A 43 0.57 -4.68 -19.28
CA ASN A 43 1.21 -4.85 -20.59
C ASN A 43 2.10 -6.10 -20.62
N SER A 44 2.87 -6.29 -21.70
CA SER A 44 3.79 -7.43 -21.85
C SER A 44 4.95 -7.44 -20.85
N ASP A 45 5.22 -6.29 -20.23
CA ASP A 45 6.31 -6.09 -19.27
C ASP A 45 5.80 -6.19 -17.83
N ASP A 46 4.55 -6.65 -17.64
CA ASP A 46 3.90 -6.80 -16.36
C ASP A 46 3.73 -5.48 -15.57
N ILE A 47 3.66 -4.37 -16.29
CA ILE A 47 3.39 -3.01 -15.77
C ILE A 47 1.97 -2.59 -16.20
N TRP A 48 1.28 -1.79 -15.40
CA TRP A 48 -0.03 -1.21 -15.75
C TRP A 48 0.00 -0.59 -17.14
N ALA A 49 -0.81 -1.07 -18.08
CA ALA A 49 -0.84 -0.62 -19.47
C ALA A 49 -1.20 0.87 -19.67
N GLY A 50 -1.45 1.60 -18.59
CA GLY A 50 -1.68 3.04 -18.59
C GLY A 50 -0.53 3.91 -18.08
N TRP A 51 0.60 3.32 -17.68
CA TRP A 51 1.69 4.02 -17.00
C TRP A 51 2.45 5.04 -17.87
N ASP A 52 2.39 4.88 -19.19
CA ASP A 52 3.18 5.63 -20.17
C ASP A 52 2.41 6.82 -20.77
N LYS A 53 1.37 7.31 -20.07
CA LYS A 53 0.53 8.42 -20.51
C LYS A 53 0.03 9.25 -19.33
N PRO A 54 -0.31 10.53 -19.54
CA PRO A 54 -0.96 11.33 -18.52
C PRO A 54 -2.28 10.70 -18.05
N GLY A 55 -2.52 10.72 -16.74
CA GLY A 55 -3.77 10.28 -16.14
C GLY A 55 -3.54 9.48 -14.86
N ASN A 56 -4.33 9.77 -13.84
CA ASN A 56 -4.24 9.07 -12.57
C ASN A 56 -4.67 7.60 -12.69
N LEU A 57 -4.09 6.76 -11.83
CA LEU A 57 -4.51 5.37 -11.67
C LEU A 57 -5.76 5.32 -10.79
N VAL A 58 -6.85 4.75 -11.28
CA VAL A 58 -8.11 4.61 -10.52
C VAL A 58 -8.34 3.15 -10.17
N ILE A 59 -8.53 2.87 -8.88
CA ILE A 59 -8.79 1.53 -8.33
C ILE A 59 -10.00 1.61 -7.41
N GLY A 60 -11.12 1.03 -7.85
CA GLY A 60 -12.39 1.16 -7.14
C GLY A 60 -12.79 2.63 -6.99
N ASP A 61 -13.07 3.04 -5.75
CA ASP A 61 -13.48 4.40 -5.41
C ASP A 61 -12.29 5.36 -5.20
N PHE A 62 -11.05 4.91 -5.41
CA PHE A 62 -9.84 5.68 -5.11
C PHE A 62 -9.04 6.07 -6.36
N THR A 63 -8.52 7.28 -6.32
CA THR A 63 -7.57 7.82 -7.30
C THR A 63 -6.19 7.87 -6.66
N PHE A 64 -5.22 7.29 -7.36
CA PHE A 64 -3.80 7.30 -7.05
C PHE A 64 -3.11 8.22 -8.04
N SER A 65 -2.42 9.26 -7.55
CA SER A 65 -1.80 10.22 -8.47
C SER A 65 -0.75 9.55 -9.35
N HIS A 66 -0.75 9.91 -10.63
CA HIS A 66 0.20 9.40 -11.61
C HIS A 66 0.49 10.50 -12.64
N GLN A 67 1.77 10.72 -12.88
CA GLN A 67 2.25 11.65 -13.88
C GLN A 67 3.40 11.02 -14.67
N TRP A 68 3.08 10.57 -15.88
CA TRP A 68 4.08 10.18 -16.86
C TRP A 68 5.02 11.35 -17.19
N THR A 69 6.28 11.02 -17.47
CA THR A 69 7.31 11.97 -17.91
C THR A 69 7.96 11.48 -19.20
N GLU A 70 8.49 12.42 -20.00
CA GLU A 70 9.10 12.13 -21.31
C GLU A 70 10.38 11.27 -21.23
N TRP A 71 10.89 11.00 -20.02
CA TRP A 71 12.12 10.24 -19.77
C TRP A 71 11.88 8.74 -19.53
N ASN A 72 10.75 8.20 -20.02
CA ASN A 72 10.36 6.81 -19.79
C ASN A 72 10.31 6.44 -18.30
N THR A 73 9.85 7.38 -17.48
CA THR A 73 9.60 7.23 -16.05
C THR A 73 8.31 7.97 -15.69
N SER A 74 7.80 7.73 -14.50
CA SER A 74 6.60 8.39 -13.97
C SER A 74 6.83 8.83 -12.53
N GLN A 75 6.17 9.92 -12.13
CA GLN A 75 5.98 10.30 -10.74
C GLN A 75 4.61 9.80 -10.25
N GLY A 76 4.49 9.57 -8.95
CA GLY A 76 3.28 8.96 -8.38
C GLY A 76 3.28 7.45 -8.51
N PHE A 77 2.09 6.86 -8.60
CA PHE A 77 1.88 5.42 -8.51
C PHE A 77 1.79 4.74 -9.88
N VAL A 78 2.35 3.53 -9.96
CA VAL A 78 2.22 2.60 -11.08
C VAL A 78 2.01 1.20 -10.51
N ALA A 79 1.02 0.47 -11.03
CA ALA A 79 0.87 -0.95 -10.68
C ALA A 79 1.84 -1.81 -11.50
N ALA A 80 2.44 -2.80 -10.85
CA ALA A 80 3.30 -3.79 -11.48
C ALA A 80 3.05 -5.17 -10.84
N LYS A 81 3.51 -6.22 -11.50
CA LYS A 81 3.50 -7.60 -10.96
C LYS A 81 4.80 -8.34 -11.31
N ILE A 82 5.90 -7.61 -11.40
CA ILE A 82 7.21 -8.12 -11.78
C ILE A 82 7.77 -8.96 -10.63
N SER A 83 8.28 -10.15 -10.95
CA SER A 83 8.85 -11.08 -9.97
C SER A 83 10.37 -11.14 -9.94
N ASP A 84 11.04 -10.41 -10.83
CA ASP A 84 12.49 -10.26 -10.76
C ASP A 84 12.86 -9.46 -9.51
N THR A 85 13.86 -9.95 -8.81
CA THR A 85 14.45 -9.36 -7.61
C THR A 85 15.95 -9.26 -7.72
N SER A 86 16.50 -9.43 -8.93
CA SER A 86 17.94 -9.42 -9.18
C SER A 86 18.49 -8.01 -9.14
N PHE A 87 19.78 -7.89 -8.85
CA PHE A 87 20.48 -6.63 -9.07
C PHE A 87 20.73 -6.43 -10.56
N HIS A 88 20.43 -5.24 -11.05
CA HIS A 88 20.67 -4.82 -12.43
C HIS A 88 21.56 -3.57 -12.49
N THR A 89 22.18 -3.33 -13.64
CA THR A 89 22.99 -2.13 -13.86
C THR A 89 22.68 -1.54 -15.23
N PRO A 90 22.10 -0.33 -15.32
CA PRO A 90 21.68 0.54 -14.20
C PRO A 90 20.31 0.17 -13.61
N MET A 91 20.11 0.34 -12.30
CA MET A 91 18.84 0.01 -11.63
C MET A 91 17.64 0.88 -12.05
N TYR A 92 17.86 2.11 -12.55
CA TYR A 92 16.75 2.99 -12.95
C TYR A 92 15.96 2.45 -14.15
N GLU A 93 16.54 1.56 -14.96
CA GLU A 93 15.82 0.89 -16.06
C GLU A 93 14.81 -0.15 -15.54
N TYR A 94 14.94 -0.56 -14.28
CA TYR A 94 14.14 -1.57 -13.58
C TYR A 94 13.29 -0.94 -12.46
N GLN A 95 12.90 0.32 -12.64
CA GLN A 95 12.25 1.18 -11.64
C GLN A 95 10.91 0.65 -11.06
N PHE A 96 10.29 -0.36 -11.69
CA PHE A 96 9.01 -0.93 -11.26
C PHE A 96 9.14 -2.25 -10.48
N GLU A 97 10.36 -2.71 -10.21
CA GLU A 97 10.61 -3.91 -9.41
C GLU A 97 10.47 -3.64 -7.91
N VAL A 98 10.02 -4.66 -7.17
CA VAL A 98 9.92 -4.65 -5.71
C VAL A 98 10.83 -5.73 -5.13
N ILE A 99 11.49 -5.46 -4.02
CA ILE A 99 12.50 -6.40 -3.47
C ILE A 99 11.88 -7.75 -3.03
N THR A 100 10.58 -7.79 -2.79
CA THR A 100 9.82 -9.00 -2.45
C THR A 100 9.44 -9.85 -3.66
N GLY A 101 9.66 -9.35 -4.89
CA GLY A 101 9.29 -10.00 -6.15
C GLY A 101 7.78 -10.09 -6.39
N GLY A 102 6.98 -9.30 -5.68
CA GLY A 102 5.52 -9.32 -5.77
C GLY A 102 4.85 -8.66 -4.57
N GLY A 103 3.52 -8.59 -4.62
CA GLY A 103 2.67 -8.09 -3.55
C GLY A 103 2.69 -8.95 -2.28
N VAL A 104 1.86 -8.60 -1.32
CA VAL A 104 1.75 -9.26 -0.02
C VAL A 104 1.29 -10.72 -0.16
N ASP A 105 0.55 -11.03 -1.23
CA ASP A 105 0.09 -12.39 -1.53
C ASP A 105 1.16 -13.30 -2.14
N GLY A 106 2.35 -12.76 -2.46
CA GLY A 106 3.54 -13.52 -2.82
C GLY A 106 4.18 -13.07 -4.14
N PRO A 107 5.26 -13.74 -4.56
CA PRO A 107 5.94 -13.42 -5.81
C PRO A 107 5.02 -13.48 -7.04
N GLY A 108 5.15 -12.51 -7.94
CA GLY A 108 4.34 -12.38 -9.15
C GLY A 108 2.92 -11.88 -8.93
N THR A 109 2.50 -11.60 -7.68
CA THR A 109 1.21 -10.94 -7.44
C THR A 109 1.35 -9.42 -7.62
N PRO A 110 0.29 -8.72 -8.05
CA PRO A 110 0.33 -7.26 -8.21
C PRO A 110 0.67 -6.48 -6.94
N TYR A 111 1.32 -5.34 -7.13
CA TYR A 111 1.63 -4.32 -6.12
C TYR A 111 1.63 -2.93 -6.78
N LEU A 112 1.74 -1.87 -5.98
CA LEU A 112 2.00 -0.51 -6.48
C LEU A 112 3.43 -0.10 -6.19
N ILE A 113 4.11 0.45 -7.18
CA ILE A 113 5.33 1.23 -7.02
C ILE A 113 4.97 2.70 -7.00
N ALA A 114 5.66 3.45 -6.18
CA ALA A 114 5.51 4.89 -6.05
C ALA A 114 6.85 5.56 -6.26
N ASN A 115 6.90 6.57 -7.13
CA ASN A 115 8.05 7.45 -7.32
C ASN A 115 7.71 8.85 -6.84
N TRP A 116 8.28 9.25 -5.72
CA TRP A 116 8.08 10.57 -5.16
C TRP A 116 8.91 11.63 -5.90
N ASN A 117 8.27 12.70 -6.37
CA ASN A 117 8.96 13.87 -6.89
C ASN A 117 9.62 14.65 -5.73
N SER A 118 10.88 14.33 -5.45
CA SER A 118 11.66 14.99 -4.39
C SER A 118 11.89 16.49 -4.60
N SER A 119 11.57 17.02 -5.78
CA SER A 119 11.63 18.45 -6.12
C SER A 119 10.27 19.16 -6.05
N GLU A 120 9.19 18.47 -5.65
CA GLU A 120 7.88 19.09 -5.53
C GLU A 120 7.86 20.20 -4.46
N PHE A 121 7.02 21.22 -4.64
CA PHE A 121 6.84 22.26 -3.63
C PHE A 121 6.15 21.68 -2.39
N SER A 122 6.59 22.13 -1.21
CA SER A 122 5.89 21.82 0.04
C SER A 122 4.54 22.54 0.06
N THR A 123 3.46 21.76 0.08
CA THR A 123 2.07 22.25 0.08
C THR A 123 1.17 21.25 0.80
N PRO A 124 0.13 21.71 1.53
CA PRO A 124 -0.90 20.82 2.06
C PRO A 124 -2.03 20.55 1.05
N GLN A 125 -2.02 21.17 -0.14
CA GLN A 125 -3.04 20.95 -1.17
C GLN A 125 -2.83 19.59 -1.82
N ILE A 126 -3.77 18.66 -1.60
CA ILE A 126 -3.62 17.25 -1.94
C ILE A 126 -3.57 17.03 -3.46
N GLU A 127 -4.29 17.86 -4.19
CA GLU A 127 -4.35 17.90 -5.65
C GLU A 127 -3.01 18.23 -6.31
N ASP A 128 -2.12 18.93 -5.59
CA ASP A 128 -0.78 19.31 -6.05
C ASP A 128 0.29 18.31 -5.61
N ARG A 129 -0.06 17.27 -4.85
CA ARG A 129 0.90 16.29 -4.32
C ARG A 129 1.11 15.13 -5.29
N CYS A 130 2.37 14.82 -5.58
CA CYS A 130 2.70 13.50 -6.11
C CYS A 130 2.53 12.43 -5.03
N CYS A 131 2.44 11.16 -5.45
CA CYS A 131 2.18 10.03 -4.57
C CYS A 131 1.01 10.32 -3.60
N SER A 132 -0.16 10.68 -4.12
CA SER A 132 -1.36 10.99 -3.34
C SER A 132 -2.48 9.99 -3.60
N ILE A 133 -3.28 9.74 -2.56
CA ILE A 133 -4.45 8.87 -2.58
C ILE A 133 -5.65 9.69 -2.10
N VAL A 134 -6.69 9.77 -2.95
CA VAL A 134 -7.95 10.47 -2.67
C VAL A 134 -9.13 9.64 -3.12
N ARG A 135 -10.33 9.91 -2.59
CA ARG A 135 -11.56 9.33 -3.17
C ARG A 135 -11.90 10.02 -4.49
N THR A 136 -12.40 9.24 -5.43
CA THR A 136 -12.87 9.69 -6.76
C THR A 136 -14.03 10.67 -6.68
N ASP A 137 -14.89 10.52 -5.68
CA ASP A 137 -16.04 11.39 -5.40
C ASP A 137 -15.68 12.66 -4.58
N GLY A 138 -14.41 12.79 -4.17
CA GLY A 138 -13.92 13.88 -3.31
C GLY A 138 -14.37 13.78 -1.86
N ALA A 139 -15.00 12.68 -1.44
CA ALA A 139 -15.40 12.48 -0.06
C ALA A 139 -14.20 12.20 0.85
N ASN A 140 -14.38 12.50 2.14
CA ASN A 140 -13.40 12.14 3.16
C ASN A 140 -13.45 10.62 3.45
N PHE A 141 -12.34 10.07 3.94
CA PHE A 141 -12.24 8.67 4.34
C PHE A 141 -11.36 8.53 5.57
N THR A 142 -11.42 7.36 6.22
CA THR A 142 -10.57 7.06 7.38
C THR A 142 -9.62 5.92 7.02
N PRO A 143 -8.33 6.20 6.76
CA PRO A 143 -7.34 5.17 6.45
C PRO A 143 -7.15 4.25 7.65
N GLU A 144 -6.99 2.96 7.38
CA GLU A 144 -6.81 1.96 8.43
C GLU A 144 -5.43 1.33 8.38
N SER A 145 -5.03 0.77 7.24
CA SER A 145 -3.70 0.20 7.11
C SER A 145 -3.19 0.17 5.68
N VAL A 146 -1.89 -0.04 5.57
CA VAL A 146 -1.20 -0.25 4.29
C VAL A 146 0.00 -1.15 4.52
N TYR A 147 0.38 -1.96 3.54
CA TYR A 147 1.68 -2.63 3.55
C TYR A 147 2.66 -1.83 2.73
N VAL A 148 3.87 -1.64 3.24
CA VAL A 148 4.97 -0.95 2.55
C VAL A 148 6.22 -1.80 2.52
N THR A 149 7.04 -1.61 1.49
CA THR A 149 8.39 -2.17 1.40
C THR A 149 9.26 -1.34 0.47
N ASN A 150 10.55 -1.69 0.34
CA ASN A 150 11.44 -1.04 -0.60
C ASN A 150 11.14 -1.49 -2.05
N ALA A 151 11.13 -0.52 -2.97
CA ALA A 151 11.36 -0.84 -4.38
C ALA A 151 12.79 -1.38 -4.56
N ALA A 152 13.03 -2.19 -5.60
CA ALA A 152 14.32 -2.82 -5.81
C ALA A 152 15.45 -1.80 -6.01
N TYR A 153 15.17 -0.70 -6.73
CA TYR A 153 16.16 0.35 -6.98
C TYR A 153 16.75 0.96 -5.69
N PRO A 154 15.97 1.58 -4.80
CA PRO A 154 16.53 2.11 -3.55
C PRO A 154 17.07 1.02 -2.63
N TYR A 155 16.50 -0.20 -2.64
CA TYR A 155 17.06 -1.31 -1.87
C TYR A 155 18.53 -1.58 -2.26
N TYR A 156 18.80 -1.71 -3.56
CA TYR A 156 20.15 -1.97 -4.05
C TYR A 156 21.08 -0.77 -3.95
N SER A 157 20.54 0.43 -4.15
CA SER A 157 21.25 1.70 -3.92
C SER A 157 21.77 1.79 -2.47
N MET A 158 20.91 1.52 -1.47
CA MET A 158 21.33 1.46 -0.07
C MET A 158 22.30 0.30 0.21
N LEU A 159 22.09 -0.86 -0.40
CA LEU A 159 22.89 -2.06 -0.12
C LEU A 159 24.32 -1.99 -0.68
N GLN A 160 24.51 -1.35 -1.85
CA GLN A 160 25.76 -1.43 -2.61
C GLN A 160 26.30 -0.06 -3.06
N GLY A 161 25.52 1.01 -2.93
CA GLY A 161 25.78 2.30 -3.57
C GLY A 161 25.50 2.28 -5.07
N ASP A 162 25.47 3.45 -5.68
CA ASP A 162 25.40 3.62 -7.13
C ASP A 162 26.20 4.86 -7.59
N ALA A 163 25.94 5.36 -8.80
CA ALA A 163 26.64 6.52 -9.35
C ALA A 163 26.37 7.84 -8.58
N TYR A 164 25.31 7.88 -7.76
CA TYR A 164 24.85 9.06 -7.04
C TYR A 164 24.75 8.81 -5.53
N ALA A 165 24.19 7.68 -5.13
CA ALA A 165 23.96 7.32 -3.74
C ALA A 165 25.13 6.52 -3.15
N SER A 166 25.42 6.76 -1.88
CA SER A 166 26.40 6.00 -1.12
C SER A 166 25.78 4.72 -0.57
N GLN A 167 26.60 3.67 -0.45
CA GLN A 167 26.22 2.49 0.33
C GLN A 167 25.91 2.91 1.78
N PHE A 168 24.81 2.41 2.34
CA PHE A 168 24.43 2.66 3.72
C PHE A 168 25.38 1.98 4.70
N GLY A 169 25.70 2.68 5.77
CA GLY A 169 26.46 2.22 6.93
C GLY A 169 25.71 2.40 8.24
N LEU A 170 26.45 2.28 9.35
CA LEU A 170 25.91 2.53 10.68
C LEU A 170 25.32 3.95 10.78
N HIS A 171 24.11 4.04 11.33
CA HIS A 171 23.29 5.24 11.51
C HIS A 171 22.57 5.77 10.25
N ASP A 172 22.73 5.12 9.10
CA ASP A 172 21.95 5.49 7.92
C ASP A 172 20.48 5.07 8.01
N ASN A 173 19.62 5.87 7.41
CA ASN A 173 18.18 5.64 7.41
C ASN A 173 17.52 6.10 6.11
N PHE A 174 16.40 5.44 5.83
CA PHE A 174 15.49 5.78 4.73
C PHE A 174 14.06 5.71 5.25
N ILE A 175 13.36 6.84 5.18
CA ILE A 175 12.08 7.06 5.86
C ILE A 175 11.03 7.41 4.81
N LEU A 176 9.91 6.69 4.85
CA LEU A 176 8.67 7.05 4.17
C LEU A 176 7.83 7.90 5.14
N ASN A 177 7.56 9.15 4.78
CA ASN A 177 6.66 10.01 5.55
C ASN A 177 5.26 9.93 4.95
N ILE A 178 4.33 9.38 5.72
CA ILE A 178 2.92 9.27 5.33
C ILE A 178 2.18 10.44 5.97
N THR A 179 1.59 11.32 5.16
CA THR A 179 0.87 12.49 5.68
C THR A 179 -0.60 12.44 5.32
N GLY A 180 -1.45 12.47 6.34
CA GLY A 180 -2.89 12.64 6.18
C GLY A 180 -3.28 14.12 6.17
N VAL A 181 -4.02 14.56 5.17
CA VAL A 181 -4.59 15.93 5.11
C VAL A 181 -6.03 15.89 5.59
N ARG A 182 -6.32 16.55 6.70
CA ARG A 182 -7.66 16.62 7.29
C ARG A 182 -8.59 17.54 6.50
N PRO A 183 -9.92 17.44 6.69
CA PRO A 183 -10.89 18.30 6.00
C PRO A 183 -10.69 19.80 6.23
N ASP A 184 -10.12 20.19 7.39
CA ASP A 184 -9.78 21.57 7.72
C ASP A 184 -8.44 22.05 7.14
N GLY A 185 -7.74 21.18 6.39
CA GLY A 185 -6.43 21.45 5.80
C GLY A 185 -5.24 21.24 6.73
N THR A 186 -5.44 20.90 8.01
CA THR A 186 -4.35 20.51 8.90
C THR A 186 -3.79 19.14 8.53
N THR A 187 -2.53 18.88 8.88
CA THR A 187 -1.84 17.63 8.55
C THR A 187 -1.49 16.81 9.78
N VAL A 188 -1.39 15.49 9.59
CA VAL A 188 -0.84 14.54 10.57
C VAL A 188 0.20 13.71 9.85
N ASP A 189 1.42 13.68 10.39
CA ASP A 189 2.54 12.94 9.81
C ASP A 189 2.80 11.64 10.57
N LEU A 190 3.10 10.59 9.81
CA LEU A 190 3.48 9.28 10.31
C LEU A 190 4.77 8.83 9.57
N PRO A 191 5.95 8.94 10.21
CA PRO A 191 7.19 8.45 9.64
C PRO A 191 7.30 6.93 9.79
N VAL A 192 7.76 6.26 8.73
CA VAL A 192 7.95 4.81 8.65
C VAL A 192 9.34 4.51 8.10
N TYR A 193 10.16 3.76 8.83
CA TYR A 193 11.50 3.39 8.36
C TYR A 193 11.44 2.27 7.32
N LEU A 194 11.91 2.56 6.11
CA LEU A 194 12.23 1.56 5.08
C LEU A 194 13.70 1.11 5.17
N ALA A 195 14.55 1.87 5.85
CA ALA A 195 15.82 1.41 6.39
C ALA A 195 16.12 2.12 7.71
N ASN A 196 16.65 1.38 8.69
CA ASN A 196 17.15 1.91 9.96
C ASN A 196 18.39 1.11 10.40
N CYS A 197 19.57 1.55 9.94
CA CYS A 197 20.82 0.82 10.09
C CYS A 197 21.44 1.11 11.46
N THR A 198 21.10 0.28 12.45
CA THR A 198 21.57 0.45 13.84
C THR A 198 22.76 -0.45 14.20
N THR A 199 23.23 -1.26 13.25
CA THR A 199 24.38 -2.16 13.40
C THR A 199 25.41 -1.89 12.30
N GLU A 200 26.65 -2.38 12.48
CA GLU A 200 27.72 -2.28 11.46
C GLU A 200 27.35 -3.02 10.16
N ASN A 201 26.49 -4.04 10.24
CA ASN A 201 25.93 -4.71 9.09
C ASN A 201 24.63 -4.02 8.65
N ALA A 202 24.75 -2.91 7.94
CA ALA A 202 23.63 -2.07 7.52
C ALA A 202 22.51 -2.84 6.79
N ALA A 203 22.85 -3.94 6.09
CA ALA A 203 21.87 -4.80 5.42
C ALA A 203 20.79 -5.37 6.36
N GLU A 204 21.09 -5.54 7.66
CA GLU A 204 20.11 -5.97 8.67
C GLU A 204 19.03 -4.91 8.93
N GLY A 205 19.34 -3.64 8.69
CA GLY A 205 18.45 -2.50 8.87
C GLY A 205 17.62 -2.16 7.65
N ILE A 206 17.93 -2.70 6.46
CA ILE A 206 17.22 -2.40 5.21
C ILE A 206 16.00 -3.33 5.06
N LEU A 207 14.80 -2.76 4.96
CA LEU A 207 13.57 -3.53 4.85
C LEU A 207 13.49 -4.28 3.50
N ASN A 208 13.40 -5.60 3.54
CA ASN A 208 13.29 -6.47 2.37
C ASN A 208 12.04 -7.37 2.37
N LYS A 209 11.05 -6.99 3.18
CA LYS A 209 9.78 -7.70 3.35
C LYS A 209 8.64 -6.68 3.45
N TRP A 210 7.42 -7.14 3.22
CA TRP A 210 6.23 -6.33 3.47
C TRP A 210 6.07 -6.05 4.96
N MET A 211 5.88 -4.78 5.30
CA MET A 211 5.59 -4.32 6.65
C MET A 211 4.21 -3.67 6.67
N ARG A 212 3.31 -4.17 7.52
CA ARG A 212 2.02 -3.53 7.75
C ARG A 212 2.21 -2.27 8.61
N VAL A 213 1.65 -1.16 8.16
CA VAL A 213 1.61 0.12 8.86
C VAL A 213 0.16 0.39 9.29
N ASP A 214 -0.01 0.77 10.56
CA ASP A 214 -1.29 1.25 11.09
C ASP A 214 -1.46 2.73 10.80
N LEU A 215 -2.49 3.06 10.02
CA LEU A 215 -2.81 4.43 9.59
C LEU A 215 -3.91 5.07 10.43
N SER A 216 -4.45 4.38 11.43
CA SER A 216 -5.61 4.85 12.21
C SER A 216 -5.38 6.20 12.89
N GLN A 217 -4.13 6.53 13.23
CA GLN A 217 -3.75 7.82 13.83
C GLN A 217 -3.95 9.03 12.90
N LEU A 218 -4.02 8.81 11.58
CA LEU A 218 -4.32 9.88 10.62
C LEU A 218 -5.76 10.41 10.80
N GLY A 219 -6.66 9.57 11.31
CA GLY A 219 -8.08 9.89 11.48
C GLY A 219 -8.79 10.05 10.14
N THR A 220 -9.84 10.86 10.11
CA THR A 220 -10.57 11.17 8.88
C THR A 220 -9.82 12.23 8.07
N VAL A 221 -9.54 11.92 6.81
CA VAL A 221 -8.75 12.73 5.88
C VAL A 221 -9.52 12.98 4.58
N LYS A 222 -9.21 14.09 3.91
CA LYS A 222 -9.60 14.31 2.50
C LYS A 222 -8.62 13.65 1.51
N GLY A 223 -7.43 13.26 2.00
CA GLY A 223 -6.45 12.49 1.24
C GLY A 223 -5.19 12.20 2.04
N ILE A 224 -4.37 11.30 1.51
CA ILE A 224 -3.04 10.97 2.04
C ILE A 224 -2.01 11.22 0.95
N TYR A 225 -0.83 11.72 1.29
CA TYR A 225 0.31 11.72 0.38
C TYR A 225 1.55 11.13 1.05
N PHE A 226 2.53 10.77 0.22
CA PHE A 226 3.75 10.12 0.65
C PHE A 226 4.97 10.92 0.18
N THR A 227 5.88 11.22 1.10
CA THR A 227 7.22 11.78 0.78
C THR A 227 8.30 10.88 1.37
N MET A 228 9.55 11.15 1.04
CA MET A 228 10.67 10.35 1.53
C MET A 228 11.80 11.22 2.09
N SER A 229 12.54 10.67 3.02
CA SER A 229 13.75 11.27 3.57
C SER A 229 14.84 10.21 3.66
N SER A 230 16.09 10.61 3.45
CA SER A 230 17.26 9.73 3.63
C SER A 230 18.38 10.46 4.36
N SER A 231 19.19 9.72 5.10
CA SER A 231 20.48 10.21 5.61
C SER A 231 21.48 10.48 4.49
N ASP A 232 21.40 9.76 3.37
CA ASP A 232 22.21 10.04 2.18
C ASP A 232 21.61 11.21 1.38
N PHE A 233 22.12 12.40 1.70
CA PHE A 233 21.66 13.68 1.16
C PHE A 233 22.84 14.55 0.73
N GLY A 234 22.76 15.09 -0.47
CA GLY A 234 23.75 16.00 -1.05
C GLY A 234 23.22 17.43 -1.22
N VAL A 235 24.01 18.28 -1.87
CA VAL A 235 23.63 19.69 -2.12
C VAL A 235 22.37 19.83 -2.98
N PHE A 236 22.07 18.81 -3.80
CA PHE A 236 20.93 18.82 -4.73
C PHE A 236 19.69 18.09 -4.21
N GLY A 237 19.72 17.55 -2.99
CA GLY A 237 18.63 16.75 -2.46
C GLY A 237 19.08 15.38 -1.99
N MET A 238 18.08 14.52 -1.77
CA MET A 238 18.27 13.11 -1.45
C MET A 238 18.97 12.39 -2.61
N ASN A 239 20.05 11.66 -2.31
CA ASN A 239 20.75 10.87 -3.34
C ASN A 239 20.08 9.51 -3.52
N THR A 240 19.61 8.91 -2.43
CA THR A 240 18.83 7.65 -2.46
C THR A 240 17.62 7.79 -3.39
N PRO A 241 17.36 6.86 -4.31
CA PRO A 241 16.22 6.91 -5.21
C PRO A 241 14.89 7.01 -4.46
N ALA A 242 14.03 7.95 -4.85
CA ALA A 242 12.76 8.27 -4.19
C ALA A 242 11.61 7.28 -4.51
N TYR A 243 11.91 5.98 -4.49
CA TYR A 243 10.95 4.93 -4.80
C TYR A 243 10.55 4.11 -3.56
N PHE A 244 9.30 3.67 -3.52
CA PHE A 244 8.84 2.68 -2.54
C PHE A 244 7.72 1.83 -3.14
N ALA A 245 7.29 0.79 -2.43
CA ALA A 245 6.16 -0.03 -2.83
C ALA A 245 5.06 -0.04 -1.78
N LEU A 246 3.81 -0.13 -2.23
CA LEU A 246 2.61 -0.29 -1.39
C LEU A 246 1.77 -1.49 -1.85
N ASP A 247 1.04 -2.08 -0.91
CA ASP A 247 -0.01 -3.04 -1.20
C ASP A 247 -1.07 -3.06 -0.08
N LYS A 248 -2.25 -3.62 -0.38
CA LYS A 248 -3.36 -3.83 0.56
C LYS A 248 -3.69 -2.59 1.40
N PHE A 249 -3.81 -1.43 0.74
CA PHE A 249 -4.35 -0.23 1.35
C PHE A 249 -5.81 -0.48 1.75
N THR A 250 -6.15 -0.21 3.02
CA THR A 250 -7.49 -0.36 3.58
C THR A 250 -7.97 0.94 4.23
N VAL A 251 -9.28 1.15 4.16
CA VAL A 251 -9.99 2.24 4.82
C VAL A 251 -11.16 1.67 5.61
N LYS A 252 -11.60 2.40 6.64
CA LYS A 252 -12.85 2.08 7.33
C LYS A 252 -14.05 2.24 6.38
N PRO A 253 -15.09 1.41 6.54
CA PRO A 253 -16.34 1.50 5.79
C PRO A 253 -17.08 2.83 5.92
#